data_AF-A0A382Z855-F1
#
_entry.id   AF-A0A382Z855-F1
#
_cell.length_a   1.000
_cell.length_b   1.000
_cell.length_c   1.000
_cell.angle_alpha   90.00
_cell.angle_beta   90.00
_cell.angle_gamma   90.00
#
_symmetry.space_group_name_H-M   'P 1'
#
loop_
_entity.id
_entity.type
_entity.pdbx_description
1 polymer ?
#
loop_
_entity_poly.entity_id
_entity_poly.type
_entity_poly.pdbx_seq_one_letter_code
_entity_poly.pdbx_strand_id
1 'polypeptide(L)'
;GGMPLYKYISNRVLTLAENLIIQQKLSEYHTGYRAFSRKVLETIPLLENSDDFVFDNQMLCQILYFGFDVGEVSCPALYFPDASSISFSRSMTYGMGVMQTAMKYAFAKRDMGHFKIFNPKGKKLKIYS
;
A
#
# COMPACT_ATOMS: atom_id res chain seq x y z
N GLY A 1 6.88 20.45 -6.99
CA GLY A 1 6.95 20.73 -5.54
C GLY A 1 5.78 21.60 -5.15
N GLY A 2 4.86 21.10 -4.34
CA GLY A 2 3.63 21.80 -3.94
C GLY A 2 2.86 21.12 -2.79
N MET A 3 3.50 20.15 -2.14
CA MET A 3 2.88 19.42 -1.02
C MET A 3 3.04 20.24 0.27
N PRO A 4 1.97 20.41 1.08
CA PRO A 4 2.09 20.99 2.40
C PRO A 4 3.12 20.24 3.26
N LEU A 5 3.98 20.98 3.96
CA LEU A 5 5.11 20.41 4.72
C LEU A 5 4.68 19.34 5.72
N TYR A 6 3.54 19.53 6.41
CA TYR A 6 3.05 18.54 7.36
C TYR A 6 2.70 17.21 6.68
N LYS A 7 2.10 17.22 5.48
CA LYS A 7 1.79 16.00 4.72
C LYS A 7 3.07 15.29 4.30
N TYR A 8 4.07 16.05 3.85
CA TYR A 8 5.38 15.51 3.49
C TYR A 8 6.06 14.82 4.68
N ILE A 9 6.11 15.47 5.84
CA ILE A 9 6.70 14.89 7.05
C ILE A 9 5.90 13.66 7.50
N SER A 10 4.56 13.74 7.51
CA SER A 10 3.70 12.60 7.87
C SER A 10 3.95 11.39 6.96
N ASN A 11 4.03 11.58 5.64
CA ASN A 11 4.34 10.50 4.70
C ASN A 11 5.70 9.87 4.98
N ARG A 12 6.73 10.68 5.27
CA ARG A 12 8.08 10.16 5.59
C ARG A 12 8.10 9.34 6.87
N VAL A 13 7.45 9.83 7.93
CA VAL A 13 7.37 9.12 9.22
C VAL A 13 6.61 7.80 9.05
N LEU A 14 5.50 7.84 8.31
CA LEU A 14 4.65 6.68 8.07
C LEU A 14 5.38 5.63 7.23
N THR A 15 6.03 6.05 6.14
CA THR A 15 6.90 5.21 5.32
C THR A 15 8.03 4.57 6.13
N LEU A 16 8.67 5.30 7.05
CA LEU A 16 9.70 4.75 7.92
C LEU A 16 9.12 3.67 8.84
N ALA A 17 7.98 3.94 9.49
CA ALA A 17 7.33 2.99 10.37
C ALA A 17 6.92 1.70 9.63
N GLU A 18 6.36 1.84 8.42
CA GLU A 18 5.99 0.71 7.57
C GLU A 18 7.20 -0.13 7.15
N ASN A 19 8.30 0.51 6.72
CA ASN A 19 9.55 -0.19 6.40
C ASN A 19 10.06 -1.01 7.59
N LEU A 20 10.01 -0.47 8.80
CA LEU A 20 10.44 -1.18 10.02
C LEU A 20 9.56 -2.40 10.33
N ILE A 21 8.25 -2.29 10.13
CA ILE A 21 7.29 -3.36 10.43
C ILE A 21 7.33 -4.46 9.35
N ILE A 22 7.34 -4.05 8.08
CA ILE A 22 7.28 -4.94 6.91
C ILE A 22 8.68 -5.51 6.58
N GLN A 23 9.74 -4.91 7.15
CA GLN A 23 11.15 -5.25 6.90
C GLN A 23 11.53 -5.05 5.43
N GLN A 24 11.20 -3.88 4.90
CA GLN A 24 11.48 -3.47 3.51
C GLN A 24 12.21 -2.12 3.50
N LYS A 25 12.59 -1.65 2.31
CA LYS A 25 13.32 -0.39 2.11
C LYS A 25 12.75 0.42 0.93
N LEU A 26 11.46 0.68 0.94
CA LEU A 26 10.81 1.52 -0.07
C LEU A 26 10.92 3.01 0.30
N SER A 27 11.05 3.87 -0.70
CA SER A 27 11.18 5.31 -0.54
C SER A 27 9.84 6.01 -0.25
N GLU A 28 8.72 5.42 -0.69
CA GLU A 28 7.34 5.93 -0.47
C GLU A 28 6.30 4.80 -0.61
N TYR A 29 5.41 4.63 0.38
CA TYR A 29 4.30 3.68 0.30
C TYR A 29 2.99 4.28 -0.26
N HIS A 30 2.90 5.62 -0.30
CA HIS A 30 1.63 6.35 -0.44
C HIS A 30 1.36 6.93 -1.85
N THR A 31 2.22 6.65 -2.83
CA THR A 31 1.98 7.03 -4.22
C THR A 31 0.79 6.27 -4.80
N GLY A 32 0.03 6.87 -5.73
CA GLY A 32 -0.99 6.14 -6.53
C GLY A 32 -0.46 5.68 -7.90
N TYR A 33 0.72 6.17 -8.31
CA TYR A 33 1.27 5.89 -9.64
C TYR A 33 2.10 4.62 -9.63
N ARG A 34 1.56 3.53 -10.21
CA ARG A 34 2.17 2.21 -10.24
C ARG A 34 1.91 1.48 -11.56
N ALA A 35 2.82 0.61 -11.94
CA ALA A 35 2.64 -0.33 -13.04
C ALA A 35 2.79 -1.76 -12.52
N PHE A 36 1.99 -2.69 -13.06
CA PHE A 36 1.97 -4.08 -12.60
C PHE A 36 2.04 -5.03 -13.79
N SER A 37 2.69 -6.18 -13.59
CA SER A 37 2.53 -7.30 -14.51
C SER A 37 1.16 -7.94 -14.31
N ARG A 38 0.62 -8.53 -15.38
CA ARG A 38 -0.62 -9.32 -15.32
C ARG A 38 -0.56 -10.40 -14.23
N LYS A 39 0.59 -11.09 -14.14
CA LYS A 39 0.85 -12.16 -13.15
C LYS A 39 0.61 -11.70 -11.71
N VAL A 40 1.04 -10.48 -11.36
CA VAL A 40 0.82 -9.92 -10.01
C VAL A 40 -0.66 -9.81 -9.71
N LEU A 41 -1.42 -9.18 -10.62
CA LEU A 41 -2.85 -8.92 -10.45
C LEU A 41 -3.71 -10.21 -10.41
N GLU A 42 -3.28 -11.26 -11.11
CA GLU A 42 -3.92 -12.58 -11.08
C GLU A 42 -3.55 -13.41 -9.83
N THR A 43 -2.44 -13.09 -9.17
CA THR A 43 -1.94 -13.88 -8.03
C THR A 43 -2.48 -13.38 -6.69
N ILE A 44 -2.50 -12.07 -6.48
CA ILE A 44 -2.90 -11.47 -5.20
C ILE A 44 -4.43 -11.50 -5.03
N PRO A 45 -4.96 -11.64 -3.80
CA PRO A 45 -6.40 -11.60 -3.52
C PRO A 45 -6.89 -10.13 -3.51
N LEU A 46 -6.82 -9.50 -4.68
CA LEU A 46 -7.04 -8.07 -4.85
C LEU A 46 -8.43 -7.61 -4.41
N LEU A 47 -9.44 -8.47 -4.59
CA LEU A 47 -10.84 -8.17 -4.26
C LEU A 47 -11.16 -8.29 -2.77
N GLU A 48 -10.16 -8.61 -1.93
CA GLU A 48 -10.28 -8.55 -0.46
C GLU A 48 -9.90 -7.18 0.10
N ASN A 49 -9.33 -6.30 -0.72
CA ASN A 49 -8.92 -4.96 -0.29
C ASN A 49 -10.14 -4.05 -0.09
N SER A 50 -9.94 -2.99 0.68
CA SER A 50 -10.93 -1.96 0.92
C SER A 50 -11.22 -1.14 -0.34
N ASP A 51 -12.46 -0.68 -0.52
CA ASP A 51 -12.84 0.25 -1.59
C ASP A 51 -12.48 1.73 -1.27
N ASP A 52 -11.74 2.00 -0.18
CA ASP A 52 -11.31 3.34 0.24
C ASP A 52 -9.79 3.53 0.03
N PHE A 53 -9.26 4.71 0.36
CA PHE A 53 -7.88 5.14 0.08
C PHE A 53 -6.77 4.19 0.55
N VAL A 54 -7.03 3.30 1.51
CA VAL A 54 -6.04 2.32 2.00
C VAL A 54 -5.78 1.17 1.00
N PHE A 55 -6.61 1.03 -0.03
CA PHE A 55 -6.52 -0.02 -1.06
C PHE A 55 -5.10 -0.20 -1.61
N ASP A 56 -4.47 0.89 -2.01
CA ASP A 56 -3.13 0.90 -2.62
C ASP A 56 -2.05 0.34 -1.68
N ASN A 57 -2.16 0.65 -0.39
CA ASN A 57 -1.26 0.15 0.63
C ASN A 57 -1.47 -1.35 0.88
N GLN A 58 -2.73 -1.80 0.91
CA GLN A 58 -3.06 -3.21 1.03
C GLN A 58 -2.55 -4.01 -0.16
N MET A 59 -2.73 -3.50 -1.38
CA MET A 59 -2.19 -4.12 -2.58
C MET A 59 -0.66 -4.21 -2.53
N LEU A 60 0.05 -3.14 -2.15
CA LEU A 60 1.51 -3.17 -2.04
C LEU A 60 1.97 -4.20 -0.99
N CYS A 61 1.31 -4.24 0.17
CA CYS A 61 1.60 -5.25 1.18
C CYS A 61 1.33 -6.68 0.67
N GLN A 62 0.28 -6.90 -0.12
CA GLN A 62 0.02 -8.19 -0.77
C GLN A 62 1.16 -8.58 -1.70
N ILE A 63 1.58 -7.69 -2.58
CA ILE A 63 2.67 -7.92 -3.54
C ILE A 63 3.93 -8.39 -2.81
N LEU A 64 4.34 -7.65 -1.77
CA LEU A 64 5.48 -8.00 -0.92
C LEU A 64 5.25 -9.30 -0.14
N TYR A 65 4.01 -9.58 0.28
CA TYR A 65 3.68 -10.76 1.07
C TYR A 65 3.80 -12.03 0.23
N PHE A 66 3.30 -11.98 -1.00
CA PHE A 66 3.38 -13.05 -1.98
C PHE A 66 4.75 -13.16 -2.67
N GLY A 67 5.73 -12.35 -2.26
CA GLY A 67 7.13 -12.50 -2.67
C GLY A 67 7.44 -11.97 -4.07
N PHE A 68 6.64 -11.02 -4.56
CA PHE A 68 6.96 -10.30 -5.79
C PHE A 68 7.95 -9.17 -5.54
N ASP A 69 8.85 -8.97 -6.49
CA ASP A 69 9.80 -7.85 -6.46
C ASP A 69 9.10 -6.52 -6.76
N VAL A 70 9.55 -5.47 -6.07
CA VAL A 70 9.08 -4.09 -6.25
C VAL A 70 10.28 -3.20 -6.55
N GLY A 71 10.23 -2.49 -7.68
CA GLY A 71 11.21 -1.48 -8.05
C GLY A 71 10.61 -0.07 -7.98
N GLU A 72 11.44 0.92 -7.67
CA GLU A 72 11.05 2.33 -7.63
C GLU A 72 11.73 3.08 -8.77
N VAL A 73 10.95 3.84 -9.54
CA VAL A 73 11.45 4.73 -10.59
C VAL A 73 11.30 6.16 -10.10
N SER A 74 12.40 6.92 -10.15
CA SER A 74 12.38 8.34 -9.78
C SER A 74 11.63 9.15 -10.83
N CYS A 75 10.50 9.72 -10.45
CA CYS A 75 9.76 10.69 -11.24
C CYS A 75 9.62 12.00 -10.45
N PRO A 76 9.77 13.18 -11.07
CA PRO A 76 9.55 14.44 -10.38
C PRO A 76 8.08 14.54 -9.92
N ALA A 77 7.87 14.69 -8.62
CA ALA A 77 6.53 14.85 -8.05
C ALA A 77 5.93 16.21 -8.44
N LEU A 78 5.00 16.17 -9.40
CA LEU A 78 4.17 17.31 -9.80
C LEU A 78 2.89 17.31 -8.95
N TYR A 79 2.86 18.18 -7.93
CA TYR A 79 1.64 18.47 -7.20
C TYR A 79 0.88 19.55 -7.97
N PHE A 80 -0.19 19.14 -8.63
CA PHE A 80 -1.14 20.06 -9.25
C PHE A 80 -2.13 20.54 -8.19
N PRO A 81 -2.59 21.81 -8.23
CA PRO A 81 -3.62 22.32 -7.33
C PRO A 81 -4.91 21.49 -7.34
N ASP A 82 -5.21 20.83 -8.45
CA ASP A 82 -6.38 19.96 -8.65
C ASP A 82 -6.19 18.52 -8.14
N ALA A 83 -5.02 18.17 -7.59
CA ALA A 83 -4.82 16.86 -6.99
C ALA A 83 -5.75 16.73 -5.77
N SER A 84 -6.64 15.73 -5.80
CA SER A 84 -7.65 15.49 -4.77
C SER A 84 -7.00 15.46 -3.38
N SER A 85 -7.16 16.54 -2.62
CA SER A 85 -6.65 16.61 -1.26
C SER A 85 -7.61 15.90 -0.32
N ILE A 86 -7.17 14.75 0.22
CA ILE A 86 -7.84 14.11 1.35
C ILE A 86 -7.97 15.10 2.52
N SER A 87 -9.15 15.15 3.14
CA SER A 87 -9.40 16.00 4.31
C SER A 87 -8.60 15.49 5.52
N PHE A 88 -8.28 16.35 6.48
CA PHE A 88 -7.44 15.98 7.63
C PHE A 88 -7.95 14.76 8.41
N SER A 89 -9.27 14.69 8.65
CA SER A 89 -9.90 13.53 9.30
C SER A 89 -9.70 12.24 8.49
N ARG A 90 -9.92 12.30 7.17
CA ARG A 90 -9.67 11.15 6.29
C ARG A 90 -8.18 10.78 6.23
N SER A 91 -7.25 11.73 6.34
CA SER A 91 -5.82 11.46 6.43
C SER A 91 -5.44 10.66 7.68
N MET A 92 -6.07 10.93 8.83
CA MET A 92 -5.84 10.12 10.04
C MET A 92 -6.36 8.70 9.88
N THR A 93 -7.58 8.55 9.36
CA THR A 93 -8.16 7.21 9.09
C THR A 93 -7.28 6.43 8.14
N TYR A 94 -6.77 7.08 7.08
CA TYR A 94 -5.81 6.49 6.17
C TYR A 94 -4.51 6.07 6.89
N GLY A 95 -3.91 6.96 7.67
CA GLY A 95 -2.69 6.68 8.43
C GLY A 95 -2.83 5.49 9.38
N MET A 96 -3.95 5.39 10.09
CA MET A 96 -4.26 4.22 10.92
C MET A 96 -4.46 2.95 10.08
N GLY A 97 -5.15 3.07 8.94
CA GLY A 97 -5.40 1.95 8.03
C GLY A 97 -4.12 1.33 7.47
N VAL A 98 -3.13 2.15 7.09
CA VAL A 98 -1.85 1.64 6.59
C VAL A 98 -1.05 0.96 7.70
N MET A 99 -1.02 1.54 8.90
CA MET A 99 -0.35 0.93 10.05
C MET A 99 -0.98 -0.41 10.45
N GLN A 100 -2.32 -0.49 10.44
CA GLN A 100 -3.02 -1.75 10.67
C GLN A 100 -2.67 -2.80 9.60
N THR A 101 -2.53 -2.38 8.34
CA THR A 101 -2.17 -3.28 7.23
C THR A 101 -0.73 -3.79 7.39
N ALA A 102 0.22 -2.92 7.74
CA ALA A 102 1.60 -3.30 8.04
C ALA A 102 1.68 -4.30 9.21
N MET A 103 0.90 -4.07 10.29
CA MET A 103 0.85 -5.02 11.42
C MET A 103 0.26 -6.37 11.02
N LYS A 104 -0.83 -6.39 10.23
CA LYS A 104 -1.38 -7.63 9.66
C LYS A 104 -0.34 -8.38 8.84
N TYR A 105 0.44 -7.66 8.01
CA TYR A 105 1.53 -8.25 7.24
C TYR A 105 2.55 -8.93 8.15
N ALA A 106 3.03 -8.21 9.18
CA ALA A 106 4.05 -8.73 10.09
C ALA A 106 3.56 -9.96 10.86
N PHE A 107 2.31 -9.95 11.34
CA PHE A 107 1.73 -11.11 12.00
C PHE A 107 1.51 -12.28 11.05
N ALA A 108 1.05 -12.03 9.81
CA ALA A 108 0.89 -13.09 8.82
C ALA A 108 2.23 -13.73 8.43
N LYS A 109 3.29 -12.94 8.23
CA LYS A 109 4.64 -13.45 7.93
C LYS A 109 5.23 -14.30 9.04
N ARG A 110 4.81 -14.07 10.28
CA ARG A 110 5.22 -14.84 11.47
C ARG A 110 4.28 -16.01 11.79
N ASP A 111 3.30 -16.28 10.93
CA ASP A 111 2.24 -17.28 11.15
C ASP A 111 1.44 -17.04 12.45
N MET A 112 1.37 -15.79 12.90
CA MET A 112 0.66 -15.36 14.11
C MET A 112 -0.75 -14.82 13.83
N GLY A 113 -1.18 -14.82 12.56
CA GLY A 113 -2.50 -14.33 12.18
C GLY A 113 -2.86 -14.64 10.74
N HIS A 114 -4.13 -15.01 10.51
CA HIS A 114 -4.65 -15.27 9.18
C HIS A 114 -5.60 -14.15 8.76
N PHE A 115 -5.24 -13.43 7.69
CA PHE A 115 -6.03 -12.32 7.17
C PHE A 115 -6.44 -12.59 5.73
N LYS A 116 -7.68 -12.24 5.37
CA LYS A 116 -8.23 -12.48 4.02
C LYS A 116 -7.36 -11.89 2.92
N ILE A 117 -6.84 -10.67 3.13
CA ILE A 117 -5.96 -9.99 2.18
C ILE A 117 -4.64 -10.74 1.95
N PHE A 118 -4.23 -11.68 2.81
CA PHE A 118 -3.02 -12.49 2.64
C PHE A 118 -3.32 -13.96 2.37
N ASN A 119 -4.59 -14.31 2.13
CA ASN A 119 -4.99 -15.68 1.85
C ASN A 119 -4.73 -16.01 0.36
N PRO A 120 -3.91 -17.01 0.03
CA PRO A 120 -3.67 -17.42 -1.36
C PRO A 120 -4.93 -17.86 -2.11
N LYS A 121 -5.98 -18.27 -1.38
CA LYS A 121 -7.30 -18.66 -1.90
C LYS A 121 -8.37 -17.57 -1.73
N GLY A 122 -7.97 -16.34 -1.36
CA GLY A 122 -8.88 -15.19 -1.26
C GLY A 122 -9.45 -14.77 -2.62
N LYS A 123 -10.38 -13.81 -2.62
CA LYS A 123 -11.01 -13.33 -3.86
C LYS A 123 -10.01 -12.62 -4.77
N LYS A 124 -9.82 -13.14 -5.99
CA LYS A 124 -8.91 -12.60 -7.01
C LYS A 124 -9.69 -12.06 -8.21
N LEU A 125 -9.01 -11.27 -9.05
CA LEU A 125 -9.55 -10.90 -10.35
C LEU A 125 -9.73 -12.16 -11.21
N LYS A 126 -10.93 -12.32 -11.79
CA LYS A 126 -11.18 -13.31 -12.84
C LYS A 126 -10.85 -12.64 -14.17
N ILE A 127 -9.75 -13.02 -14.79
CA ILE A 127 -9.43 -12.55 -16.13
C ILE A 127 -9.88 -13.63 -17.11
N TYR A 128 -10.88 -13.32 -17.94
CA TYR A 128 -11.26 -14.16 -19.06
C TYR A 128 -10.12 -14.07 -20.09
N SER A 129 -9.45 -15.20 -20.32
CA SER A 129 -8.41 -15.38 -21.34
C SER A 129 -9.03 -15.59 -22.71
#